data_AF-A0A6C0C6C6-F1
#
_entry.id   AF-A0A6C0C6C6-F1
#
_cell.length_a   1.000
_cell.length_b   1.000
_cell.length_c   1.000
_cell.angle_alpha   90.00
_cell.angle_beta   90.00
_cell.angle_gamma   90.00
#
_symmetry.space_group_name_H-M   'P 1'
#
loop_
_entity.id
_entity.type
_entity.pdbx_description
1 polymer ?
#
loop_
_entity_poly.entity_id
_entity_poly.type
_entity_poly.pdbx_seq_one_letter_code
_entity_poly.pdbx_strand_id
1 'polypeptide(L)'
;MLLSKNKSKQHSNIIGSFIHSTVGQFIIGGLTVAGIAYFGNHATNPAVAGLIGALPVGMPSSVFVDDTKVESYAYNLMMMSIPLILATILNWYLIAKMKFTKYKSVGMSMLLFVVIGGIITLAA
;
A
#
# COMPACT_ATOMS: atom_id res chain seq x y z
N MET A 1 19.78 34.92 34.40
CA MET A 1 18.41 34.37 34.42
C MET A 1 18.38 33.21 33.43
N LEU A 2 18.51 31.98 33.94
CA LEU A 2 18.68 30.74 33.17
C LEU A 2 17.33 30.32 32.56
N LEU A 3 17.24 30.32 31.23
CA LEU A 3 16.15 29.69 30.50
C LEU A 3 16.22 28.17 30.72
N SER A 4 15.36 27.68 31.62
CA SER A 4 15.12 26.26 31.84
C SER A 4 14.61 25.64 30.53
N LYS A 5 15.48 24.88 29.87
CA LYS A 5 15.09 23.92 28.83
C LYS A 5 14.19 22.88 29.47
N ASN A 6 12.89 23.11 29.39
CA ASN A 6 11.87 22.13 29.72
C ASN A 6 11.95 21.01 28.66
N LYS A 7 12.86 20.06 28.85
CA LYS A 7 12.86 18.79 28.13
C LYS A 7 11.61 18.05 28.58
N SER A 8 10.51 18.22 27.86
CA SER A 8 9.37 17.33 28.00
C SER A 8 9.89 15.91 27.73
N LYS A 9 9.86 15.08 28.77
CA LYS A 9 10.08 13.65 28.64
C LYS A 9 8.99 13.15 27.71
N GLN A 10 9.37 12.84 26.48
CA GLN A 10 8.54 12.16 25.50
C GLN A 10 8.18 10.78 26.08
N HIS A 11 7.07 10.71 26.81
CA HIS A 11 6.45 9.44 27.17
C HIS A 11 6.05 8.80 25.84
N SER A 12 6.84 7.85 25.34
CA SER A 12 6.44 7.08 24.18
C SER A 12 5.17 6.32 24.57
N ASN A 13 4.03 6.80 24.08
CA ASN A 13 2.76 6.16 24.31
C ASN A 13 2.89 4.72 23.77
N ILE A 14 2.64 3.69 24.60
CA ILE A 14 2.91 2.28 24.25
C ILE A 14 2.31 1.93 22.89
N ILE A 15 1.10 2.43 22.62
CA ILE A 15 0.38 2.31 21.35
C ILE A 15 1.17 2.94 20.18
N GLY A 16 1.73 4.14 20.37
CA GLY A 16 2.59 4.77 19.38
C GLY A 16 3.83 3.93 19.09
N SER A 17 4.52 3.45 20.15
CA SER A 17 5.70 2.60 19.97
C SER A 17 5.38 1.29 19.22
N PHE A 18 4.19 0.72 19.45
CA PHE A 18 3.71 -0.47 18.77
C PHE A 18 3.40 -0.20 17.29
N ILE A 19 2.63 0.85 16.98
CA ILE A 19 2.27 1.20 15.59
C ILE A 19 3.51 1.49 14.73
N HIS A 20 4.54 2.12 15.32
CA HIS A 20 5.81 2.39 14.64
C HIS A 20 6.77 1.19 14.61
N SER A 21 6.48 0.11 15.32
CA SER A 21 7.27 -1.13 15.26
C SER A 21 6.96 -1.92 13.99
N THR A 22 7.94 -2.69 13.50
CA THR A 22 7.76 -3.60 12.36
C THR A 22 6.61 -4.59 12.59
N VAL A 23 6.46 -5.09 13.82
CA VAL A 23 5.38 -6.01 14.19
C VAL A 23 4.02 -5.32 14.08
N GLY A 24 3.88 -4.09 14.55
CA GLY A 24 2.65 -3.31 14.43
C GLY A 24 2.29 -3.01 12.98
N GLN A 25 3.27 -2.60 12.16
CA GLN A 25 3.08 -2.36 10.73
C GLN A 25 2.64 -3.63 9.99
N PHE A 26 3.24 -4.78 10.31
CA PHE A 26 2.83 -6.07 9.75
C PHE A 26 1.39 -6.44 10.12
N ILE A 27 1.01 -6.26 11.40
CA ILE A 27 -0.36 -6.52 11.85
C ILE A 27 -1.36 -5.60 11.15
N ILE A 28 -1.04 -4.32 10.98
CA ILE A 28 -1.89 -3.38 10.23
C ILE A 28 -2.09 -3.87 8.80
N GLY A 29 -1.00 -4.23 8.09
CA GLY A 29 -1.09 -4.78 6.74
C GLY A 29 -1.92 -6.07 6.68
N GLY A 30 -1.70 -6.99 7.61
CA GLY A 30 -2.47 -8.24 7.73
C GLY A 30 -3.95 -7.99 8.00
N LEU A 31 -4.29 -7.03 8.86
CA LEU A 31 -5.66 -6.61 9.13
C LEU A 31 -6.31 -5.97 7.90
N THR A 32 -5.58 -5.19 7.12
CA THR A 32 -6.10 -4.65 5.85
C THR A 32 -6.47 -5.77 4.89
N VAL A 33 -5.60 -6.76 4.70
CA VAL A 33 -5.88 -7.93 3.84
C VAL A 33 -7.08 -8.74 4.37
N ALA A 34 -7.13 -9.00 5.68
CA ALA A 34 -8.25 -9.68 6.31
C ALA A 34 -9.56 -8.91 6.15
N GLY A 35 -9.52 -7.57 6.28
CA GLY A 35 -10.66 -6.69 6.06
C GLY A 35 -11.17 -6.75 4.62
N ILE A 36 -10.29 -6.65 3.63
CA ILE A 36 -10.64 -6.80 2.20
C ILE A 36 -11.33 -8.15 1.97
N ALA A 37 -10.76 -9.24 2.50
CA ALA A 37 -11.35 -10.56 2.38
C ALA A 37 -12.73 -10.64 3.07
N TYR A 38 -12.86 -10.13 4.29
CA TYR A 38 -14.12 -10.14 5.03
C TYR A 38 -15.21 -9.38 4.27
N PHE A 39 -14.97 -8.11 3.93
CA PHE A 39 -15.96 -7.29 3.22
C PHE A 39 -16.21 -7.79 1.80
N GLY A 40 -15.20 -8.37 1.13
CA GLY A 40 -15.37 -8.93 -0.21
C GLY A 40 -16.29 -10.14 -0.25
N ASN A 41 -16.43 -10.87 0.86
CA ASN A 41 -17.29 -12.05 0.97
C ASN A 41 -18.60 -11.81 1.73
N HIS A 42 -18.67 -10.80 2.60
CA HIS A 42 -19.81 -10.61 3.52
C HIS A 42 -20.51 -9.25 3.39
N ALA A 43 -19.92 -8.25 2.74
CA ALA A 43 -20.61 -6.97 2.55
C ALA A 43 -21.68 -7.10 1.45
N THR A 44 -22.83 -6.46 1.66
CA THR A 44 -23.89 -6.35 0.63
C THR A 44 -23.38 -5.70 -0.65
N ASN A 45 -22.43 -4.76 -0.53
CA ASN A 45 -21.80 -4.09 -1.65
C ASN A 45 -20.29 -4.43 -1.72
N PRO A 46 -19.85 -5.26 -2.69
CA PRO A 46 -18.44 -5.61 -2.86
C PRO A 46 -17.51 -4.41 -3.13
N ALA A 47 -18.06 -3.26 -3.55
CA ALA A 47 -17.27 -2.04 -3.72
C ALA A 47 -16.59 -1.57 -2.43
N VAL A 48 -17.13 -1.93 -1.25
CA VAL A 48 -16.50 -1.63 0.05
C VAL A 48 -15.12 -2.29 0.15
N ALA A 49 -15.01 -3.56 -0.25
CA ALA A 49 -13.73 -4.26 -0.28
C ALA A 49 -12.76 -3.64 -1.30
N GLY A 50 -13.28 -3.21 -2.45
CA GLY A 50 -12.52 -2.47 -3.46
C GLY A 50 -11.98 -1.13 -2.94
N LEU A 51 -12.79 -0.37 -2.19
CA LEU A 51 -12.39 0.89 -1.59
C LEU A 51 -11.25 0.70 -0.58
N ILE A 52 -11.36 -0.30 0.30
CA ILE A 52 -10.31 -0.60 1.29
C ILE A 52 -9.03 -1.08 0.58
N GLY A 53 -9.16 -1.92 -0.45
CA GLY A 53 -8.02 -2.42 -1.22
C GLY A 53 -7.31 -1.36 -2.06
N ALA A 54 -8.01 -0.27 -2.42
CA ALA A 54 -7.46 0.83 -3.21
C ALA A 54 -6.88 1.97 -2.35
N LEU A 55 -6.80 1.81 -1.03
CA LEU A 55 -6.21 2.83 -0.16
C LEU A 55 -4.77 3.15 -0.60
N PRO A 56 -4.43 4.43 -0.84
CA PRO A 56 -3.16 4.81 -1.43
C PRO A 56 -2.04 4.81 -0.39
N VAL A 57 -1.71 3.66 0.21
CA VAL A 57 -0.74 3.54 1.34
C VAL A 57 0.65 4.11 1.05
N GLY A 58 1.06 4.14 -0.22
CA GLY A 58 2.31 4.79 -0.64
C GLY A 58 2.30 6.31 -0.41
N MET A 59 1.13 6.96 -0.47
CA MET A 59 1.02 8.40 -0.31
C MET A 59 1.22 8.85 1.15
N PRO A 60 0.54 8.31 2.18
CA PRO A 60 0.87 8.62 3.58
C PRO A 60 2.30 8.24 3.98
N SER A 61 2.91 7.28 3.28
CA SER A 61 4.30 6.89 3.53
C SER A 61 5.30 8.02 3.22
N SER A 62 4.92 9.02 2.42
CA SER A 62 5.79 10.17 2.11
C SER A 62 6.17 10.99 3.34
N VAL A 63 5.34 10.98 4.40
CA VAL A 63 5.61 11.68 5.68
C VAL A 63 6.86 11.13 6.38
N PHE A 64 7.29 9.91 6.03
CA PHE A 64 8.46 9.26 6.61
C PHE A 64 9.68 9.25 5.67
N VAL A 65 9.57 9.84 4.48
CA VAL A 65 10.66 9.95 3.52
C VAL A 65 11.41 11.24 3.78
N ASP A 66 12.75 11.20 3.70
CA ASP A 66 13.60 12.39 3.83
C ASP A 66 13.12 13.53 2.90
N ASP A 67 13.07 14.77 3.41
CA ASP A 67 12.63 15.95 2.65
C ASP A 67 13.40 16.13 1.32
N THR A 68 14.67 15.73 1.30
CA THR A 68 15.52 15.80 0.10
C THR A 68 15.17 14.77 -0.98
N LYS A 69 14.37 13.75 -0.65
CA LYS A 69 14.00 12.64 -1.54
C LYS A 69 12.50 12.56 -1.81
N VAL A 70 11.67 13.28 -1.04
CA VAL A 70 10.21 13.15 -1.07
C VAL A 70 9.61 13.44 -2.44
N GLU A 71 10.18 14.40 -3.18
CA GLU A 71 9.73 14.72 -4.55
C GLU A 71 10.00 13.55 -5.51
N SER A 72 11.22 13.02 -5.53
CA SER A 72 11.59 11.86 -6.34
C SER A 72 10.78 10.62 -5.95
N TYR A 73 10.56 10.41 -4.64
CA TYR A 73 9.70 9.35 -4.15
C TYR A 73 8.26 9.49 -4.68
N ALA A 74 7.67 10.68 -4.61
CA ALA A 74 6.31 10.95 -5.09
C ALA A 74 6.21 10.75 -6.61
N TYR A 75 7.20 11.20 -7.37
CA TYR A 75 7.29 10.96 -8.82
C TYR A 75 7.37 9.47 -9.14
N ASN A 76 8.25 8.73 -8.45
CA ASN A 76 8.39 7.28 -8.63
C ASN A 76 7.12 6.54 -8.24
N LEU A 77 6.44 6.97 -7.17
CA LEU A 77 5.14 6.42 -6.77
C LEU A 77 4.07 6.66 -7.85
N MET A 78 4.03 7.86 -8.43
CA MET A 78 3.14 8.16 -9.56
C MET A 78 3.44 7.23 -10.74
N MET A 79 4.71 7.02 -11.10
CA MET A 79 5.08 6.11 -12.18
C MET A 79 4.71 4.66 -11.86
N MET A 80 4.87 4.21 -10.62
CA MET A 80 4.44 2.87 -10.16
C MET A 80 2.92 2.69 -10.12
N SER A 81 2.13 3.76 -10.18
CA SER A 81 0.67 3.64 -10.33
C SER A 81 0.26 3.09 -11.70
N ILE A 82 1.08 3.29 -12.74
CA ILE A 82 0.83 2.79 -14.10
C ILE A 82 0.78 1.26 -14.13
N PRO A 83 1.83 0.51 -13.73
CA PRO A 83 1.77 -0.94 -13.69
C PRO A 83 0.69 -1.46 -12.74
N LEU A 84 0.38 -0.74 -11.66
CA LEU A 84 -0.70 -1.12 -10.74
C LEU A 84 -2.08 -1.08 -11.41
N ILE A 85 -2.37 0.00 -12.15
CA ILE A 85 -3.62 0.15 -12.92
C ILE A 85 -3.70 -0.97 -13.97
N LEU A 86 -2.63 -1.19 -14.73
CA LEU A 86 -2.58 -2.24 -15.76
C LEU A 86 -2.81 -3.64 -15.16
N ALA A 87 -2.15 -3.97 -14.05
CA ALA A 87 -2.32 -5.24 -13.36
C ALA A 87 -3.76 -5.44 -12.86
N THR A 88 -4.39 -4.37 -12.37
CA THR A 88 -5.78 -4.38 -11.90
C THR A 88 -6.76 -4.62 -13.05
N ILE A 89 -6.60 -3.92 -14.18
CA ILE A 89 -7.40 -4.12 -15.39
C ILE A 89 -7.22 -5.53 -15.92
N LEU A 90 -5.97 -6.01 -16.01
CA LEU A 90 -5.67 -7.36 -16.46
C LEU A 90 -6.34 -8.40 -15.56
N ASN A 91 -6.29 -8.23 -14.23
CA ASN A 91 -6.88 -9.19 -13.29
C ASN A 91 -8.41 -9.29 -13.51
N TRP A 92 -9.07 -8.15 -13.65
CA TRP A 92 -10.50 -8.12 -13.99
C TRP A 92 -10.78 -8.79 -15.34
N TYR A 93 -10.00 -8.48 -16.38
CA TYR A 93 -10.20 -9.03 -17.72
C TYR A 93 -10.01 -10.56 -17.75
N LEU A 94 -8.97 -11.07 -17.11
CA LEU A 94 -8.67 -12.50 -17.03
C LEU A 94 -9.80 -13.27 -16.32
N ILE A 95 -10.36 -12.72 -15.24
CA ILE A 95 -11.48 -13.34 -14.52
C ILE A 95 -12.79 -13.19 -15.31
N ALA A 96 -13.15 -11.97 -15.71
CA ALA A 96 -14.46 -11.65 -16.25
C ALA A 96 -14.65 -12.15 -17.69
N LYS A 97 -13.60 -12.05 -18.53
CA LYS A 97 -13.66 -12.33 -19.97
C LYS A 97 -13.00 -13.65 -20.33
N MET A 98 -11.79 -13.92 -19.83
CA MET A 98 -11.07 -15.17 -20.16
C MET A 98 -11.41 -16.35 -19.24
N LYS A 99 -12.20 -16.12 -18.18
CA LYS A 99 -12.65 -17.15 -17.22
C LYS A 99 -11.51 -17.91 -16.54
N PHE A 100 -10.37 -17.24 -16.31
CA PHE A 100 -9.26 -17.83 -15.57
C PHE A 100 -9.63 -18.00 -14.09
N THR A 101 -9.00 -18.97 -13.42
CA THR A 101 -9.14 -19.11 -11.96
C THR A 101 -8.52 -17.89 -11.26
N LYS A 102 -9.03 -17.56 -10.07
CA LYS A 102 -8.53 -16.43 -9.26
C LYS A 102 -7.01 -16.48 -9.06
N TYR A 103 -6.45 -17.66 -8.82
CA TYR A 103 -5.02 -17.85 -8.58
C TYR A 103 -4.19 -17.55 -9.82
N LYS A 104 -4.62 -18.05 -10.99
CA LYS A 104 -3.91 -17.79 -12.26
C LYS A 104 -3.98 -16.33 -12.66
N SER A 105 -5.16 -15.72 -12.49
CA SER A 105 -5.36 -14.29 -12.76
C SER A 105 -4.46 -13.41 -11.92
N VAL A 106 -4.46 -13.62 -10.58
CA VAL A 106 -3.58 -12.88 -9.66
C VAL A 106 -2.11 -13.08 -10.02
N GLY A 107 -1.67 -14.33 -10.26
CA GLY A 107 -0.29 -14.62 -10.61
C GLY A 107 0.19 -13.88 -11.86
N MET A 108 -0.63 -13.87 -12.93
CA MET A 108 -0.29 -13.17 -14.17
C MET A 108 -0.29 -11.64 -14.01
N SER A 109 -1.25 -11.09 -13.29
CA SER A 109 -1.30 -9.65 -13.01
C SER A 109 -0.13 -9.18 -12.14
N MET A 110 0.26 -9.97 -11.15
CA MET A 110 1.43 -9.69 -10.32
C MET A 110 2.72 -9.75 -11.14
N LEU A 111 2.84 -10.73 -12.05
CA LEU A 111 3.98 -10.81 -12.96
C LEU A 111 4.06 -9.56 -13.86
N LEU A 112 2.93 -9.10 -14.41
CA LEU A 112 2.88 -7.88 -15.20
C LEU A 112 3.33 -6.66 -14.37
N PHE A 113 2.84 -6.53 -13.14
CA PHE A 113 3.24 -5.45 -12.24
C PHE A 113 4.76 -5.43 -12.02
N VAL A 114 5.35 -6.59 -11.68
CA VAL A 114 6.79 -6.71 -11.41
C VAL A 114 7.62 -6.43 -12.66
N VAL A 115 7.21 -6.94 -13.83
CA VAL A 115 7.96 -6.73 -15.09
C VAL A 115 7.95 -5.26 -15.48
N ILE A 116 6.76 -4.63 -15.54
CA ILE A 116 6.67 -3.22 -15.94
C ILE A 116 7.26 -2.30 -14.87
N GLY A 117 6.99 -2.56 -13.59
CA GLY A 117 7.59 -1.82 -12.48
C GLY A 117 9.12 -1.92 -12.49
N GLY A 118 9.66 -3.12 -12.73
CA GLY A 118 11.10 -3.31 -12.88
C GLY A 118 11.71 -2.50 -14.02
N ILE A 119 11.03 -2.43 -15.18
CA ILE A 119 11.47 -1.59 -16.31
C ILE A 119 11.48 -0.11 -15.93
N ILE A 120 10.41 0.37 -15.29
CA ILE A 120 10.32 1.76 -14.82
C ILE A 120 11.44 2.07 -13.82
N THR A 121 11.68 1.19 -12.84
CA THR A 121 12.76 1.36 -11.85
C THR A 121 14.13 1.43 -12.50
N LEU A 122 14.39 0.65 -13.56
CA LEU A 122 15.68 0.68 -14.26
C LEU A 122 15.87 1.91 -15.15
N ALA A 123 14.80 2.64 -15.45
CA ALA A 123 14.81 3.84 -16.30
C ALA A 123 14.74 5.16 -15.52
N ALA A 124 14.47 5.09 -14.21
CA ALA A 124 14.37 6.24 -13.29
C ALA A 124 15.72 6.60 -12.68
#